data_AF-A0A2Z4LX02-F1
#
_entry.id   AF-A0A2Z4LX02-F1
#
_cell.length_a   1.000
_cell.length_b   1.000
_cell.length_c   1.000
_cell.angle_alpha   90.00
_cell.angle_beta   90.00
_cell.angle_gamma   90.00
#
_symmetry.space_group_name_H-M   'P 1'
#
loop_
_entity.id
_entity.type
_entity.pdbx_description
1 polymer ?
#
loop_
_entity_poly.entity_id
_entity_poly.type
_entity_poly.pdbx_seq_one_letter_code
_entity_poly.pdbx_strand_id
1 'polypeptide(L)'
;MRLNKITNTPLIFLLLLCIGCTNRNKIDEIASLTSVPENGMDIIYLLDQHFQNLKNMDPDDSNFEDLTTSINNDIKNTIKKINTPSIIEEIERHYYLKGHDYILALSENKNVGVLSWNTRKGHLKEHIKNLVFHVKNGKVVYTYLKEDSVLYNQVYHLKNEKNKNIYIFHGWGKLSNEKYFYRVDAFSSEGDNFQKEYIFPGNKSSIKSYYKLENLDFESQMDFSIEKDGSLILQPEIWGEKVVYHPLEFDGVMYKYKAVTNNIGDSFDIQSFERSNTFGFINGSELPLTEDIINGIKTFLFKNQFKVTLEQFVDNDYTDISVSLYEADTVRIILDNPTISLIGKKSSFLFFKGSGLTDSWPLYIYDLDNKTMLTKNIAATKIKENELVYTELLKNKPQNSYQNKNCKGHHISGSKHYKIYAFNYVDPNPIIQFKGLSLRCSKENHNRPQI
;
A
#
# COMPACT_ATOMS: atom_id res chain seq x y z
N MET A 1 -80.33 -4.31 6.62
CA MET A 1 -80.99 -4.60 5.32
C MET A 1 -80.30 -5.82 4.72
N ARG A 2 -81.07 -6.90 4.55
CA ARG A 2 -80.80 -8.19 3.89
C ARG A 2 -79.67 -9.10 4.41
N LEU A 3 -80.15 -10.19 5.02
CA LEU A 3 -79.53 -11.50 5.20
C LEU A 3 -79.22 -12.24 3.88
N ASN A 4 -78.32 -13.22 4.03
CA ASN A 4 -78.23 -14.55 3.38
C ASN A 4 -77.58 -14.68 1.99
N LYS A 5 -76.53 -15.52 1.92
CA LYS A 5 -76.71 -16.96 1.63
C LYS A 5 -75.46 -17.81 1.94
N ILE A 6 -75.74 -18.93 2.59
CA ILE A 6 -74.92 -20.13 2.76
C ILE A 6 -75.21 -21.08 1.58
N THR A 7 -74.20 -21.77 1.07
CA THR A 7 -74.27 -23.11 0.44
C THR A 7 -72.87 -23.74 0.56
N ASN A 8 -72.59 -24.64 1.52
CA ASN A 8 -72.74 -26.11 1.47
C ASN A 8 -72.24 -26.77 0.17
N THR A 9 -71.10 -27.46 0.20
CA THR A 9 -70.98 -28.95 0.11
C THR A 9 -69.50 -29.41 0.13
N PRO A 10 -69.22 -30.70 0.44
CA PRO A 10 -68.05 -31.12 1.19
C PRO A 10 -67.13 -32.12 0.46
N LEU A 11 -65.98 -32.39 1.08
CA LEU A 11 -65.31 -33.70 1.19
C LEU A 11 -65.16 -34.56 -0.09
N ILE A 12 -64.01 -34.49 -0.73
CA ILE A 12 -63.44 -35.64 -1.46
C ILE A 12 -62.00 -35.86 -1.01
N PHE A 13 -61.84 -36.89 -0.20
CA PHE A 13 -60.73 -37.86 -0.22
C PHE A 13 -59.36 -37.36 -0.70
N LEU A 14 -58.43 -37.20 0.24
CA LEU A 14 -57.05 -37.63 0.01
C LEU A 14 -56.41 -38.04 1.35
N LEU A 15 -56.84 -39.18 1.88
CA LEU A 15 -56.08 -39.95 2.85
C LEU A 15 -55.36 -41.05 2.07
N LEU A 16 -54.09 -41.25 2.43
CA LEU A 16 -53.22 -42.37 2.09
C LEU A 16 -52.63 -42.33 0.69
N LEU A 17 -51.38 -41.85 0.61
CA LEU A 17 -50.24 -42.73 0.40
C LEU A 17 -49.01 -42.10 1.06
N CYS A 18 -48.92 -42.29 2.38
CA CYS A 18 -47.63 -42.40 3.06
C CYS A 18 -46.93 -43.65 2.51
N ILE A 19 -46.26 -43.53 1.36
CA ILE A 19 -45.13 -44.40 1.03
C ILE A 19 -43.91 -43.60 1.41
N GLY A 20 -43.34 -43.98 2.55
CA GLY A 20 -41.98 -43.59 2.89
C GLY A 20 -41.05 -44.06 1.79
N CYS A 21 -40.55 -43.12 0.99
CA CYS A 21 -39.18 -43.24 0.51
C CYS A 21 -38.30 -42.78 1.67
N THR A 22 -37.86 -43.76 2.44
CA THR A 22 -36.59 -43.73 3.16
C THR A 22 -35.57 -42.93 2.36
N ASN A 23 -35.15 -41.79 2.90
CA ASN A 23 -34.03 -41.00 2.41
C ASN A 23 -32.70 -41.69 2.79
N ARG A 24 -32.65 -43.02 2.58
CA ARG A 24 -31.43 -43.84 2.56
C ARG A 24 -31.15 -44.05 1.09
N ASN A 25 -30.12 -43.37 0.58
CA ASN A 25 -29.35 -43.63 -0.65
C ASN A 25 -28.69 -42.36 -1.22
N LYS A 26 -28.90 -41.17 -0.65
CA LYS A 26 -28.07 -39.99 -0.98
C LYS A 26 -26.80 -39.86 -0.15
N ILE A 27 -26.70 -40.57 0.98
CA ILE A 27 -25.46 -40.62 1.79
C ILE A 27 -24.48 -41.66 1.23
N ASP A 28 -24.97 -42.69 0.54
CA ASP A 28 -24.12 -43.79 0.06
C ASP A 28 -23.38 -43.48 -1.26
N GLU A 29 -23.82 -42.49 -2.04
CA GLU A 29 -23.01 -41.94 -3.15
C GLU A 29 -21.93 -40.96 -2.64
N ILE A 30 -22.22 -40.29 -1.50
CA ILE A 30 -21.32 -39.33 -0.83
C ILE A 30 -20.20 -40.06 -0.06
N ALA A 31 -20.38 -41.33 0.29
CA ALA A 31 -19.38 -42.17 0.98
C ALA A 31 -18.34 -42.84 0.05
N SER A 32 -18.39 -42.60 -1.26
CA SER A 32 -17.52 -43.28 -2.25
C SER A 32 -16.29 -42.52 -2.74
N LEU A 33 -16.04 -41.29 -2.27
CA LEU A 33 -14.79 -40.55 -2.55
C LEU A 33 -13.64 -40.99 -1.62
N THR A 34 -13.40 -42.31 -1.55
CA THR A 34 -12.07 -42.85 -1.29
C THR A 34 -11.22 -42.85 -2.57
N SER A 35 -11.77 -42.40 -3.70
CA SER A 35 -11.09 -42.30 -4.97
C SER A 35 -10.01 -41.21 -4.95
N VAL A 36 -8.88 -41.54 -5.56
CA VAL A 36 -7.87 -40.57 -5.94
C VAL A 36 -8.57 -39.55 -6.85
N PRO A 37 -8.60 -38.24 -6.54
CA PRO A 37 -9.21 -37.23 -7.39
C PRO A 37 -8.64 -37.35 -8.79
N GLU A 38 -9.54 -37.46 -9.77
CA GLU A 38 -9.19 -37.72 -11.17
C GLU A 38 -9.00 -36.41 -11.94
N ASN A 39 -9.62 -35.34 -11.45
CA ASN A 39 -9.71 -34.04 -12.11
C ASN A 39 -9.61 -32.87 -11.10
N GLY A 40 -9.52 -31.64 -11.60
CA GLY A 40 -9.41 -30.43 -10.78
C GLY A 40 -10.67 -30.10 -9.96
N MET A 41 -11.86 -30.48 -10.42
CA MET A 41 -13.11 -30.27 -9.68
C MET A 41 -13.15 -31.14 -8.41
N ASP A 42 -12.69 -32.40 -8.50
CA ASP A 42 -12.60 -33.30 -7.34
C ASP A 42 -11.67 -32.74 -6.27
N ILE A 43 -10.54 -32.14 -6.69
CA ILE A 43 -9.59 -31.49 -5.77
C ILE A 43 -10.27 -30.33 -5.04
N ILE A 44 -10.96 -29.45 -5.76
CA ILE A 44 -11.69 -28.33 -5.15
C ILE A 44 -12.72 -28.85 -4.15
N TYR A 45 -13.50 -29.86 -4.53
CA TYR A 45 -14.52 -30.45 -3.66
C TYR A 45 -13.93 -31.02 -2.37
N LEU A 46 -12.86 -31.81 -2.47
CA LEU A 46 -12.17 -32.36 -1.30
C LEU A 46 -11.57 -31.26 -0.41
N LEU A 47 -10.96 -30.23 -1.01
CA LEU A 47 -10.46 -29.08 -0.25
C LEU A 47 -11.60 -28.40 0.52
N ASP A 48 -12.71 -28.10 -0.14
CA ASP A 48 -13.86 -27.50 0.51
C ASP A 48 -14.38 -28.33 1.68
N GLN A 49 -14.48 -29.65 1.52
CA GLN A 49 -14.85 -30.54 2.63
C GLN A 49 -13.86 -30.44 3.79
N HIS A 50 -12.55 -30.50 3.52
CA HIS A 50 -11.53 -30.37 4.55
C HIS A 50 -11.61 -29.01 5.26
N PHE A 51 -11.84 -27.92 4.53
CA PHE A 51 -11.96 -26.59 5.12
C PHE A 51 -13.25 -26.39 5.90
N GLN A 52 -14.38 -26.96 5.45
CA GLN A 52 -15.61 -26.99 6.25
C GLN A 52 -15.41 -27.77 7.54
N ASN A 53 -14.76 -28.94 7.46
CA ASN A 53 -14.43 -29.72 8.65
C ASN A 53 -13.52 -28.92 9.59
N LEU A 54 -12.51 -28.23 9.05
CA LEU A 54 -11.62 -27.36 9.82
C LEU A 54 -12.41 -26.24 10.49
N LYS A 55 -13.36 -25.59 9.82
CA LYS A 55 -14.18 -24.48 10.32
C LYS A 55 -15.18 -24.89 11.39
N ASN A 56 -15.75 -26.09 11.27
CA ASN A 56 -16.75 -26.60 12.20
C ASN A 56 -16.17 -27.20 13.48
N MET A 57 -14.84 -27.24 13.61
CA MET A 57 -14.18 -27.69 14.84
C MET A 57 -14.42 -26.73 16.00
N ASP A 58 -14.76 -27.31 17.14
CA ASP A 58 -14.85 -26.64 18.43
C ASP A 58 -13.45 -26.49 19.03
N PRO A 59 -12.94 -25.26 19.25
CA PRO A 59 -11.66 -25.03 19.92
C PRO A 59 -11.56 -25.63 21.33
N ASP A 60 -12.70 -25.87 21.99
CA ASP A 60 -12.77 -26.40 23.35
C ASP A 60 -12.77 -27.93 23.40
N ASP A 61 -12.77 -28.62 22.24
CA ASP A 61 -12.64 -30.08 22.18
C ASP A 61 -11.24 -30.52 22.65
N SER A 62 -11.21 -31.51 23.56
CA SER A 62 -9.97 -32.12 24.05
C SER A 62 -9.06 -32.65 22.95
N ASN A 63 -9.60 -33.03 21.79
CA ASN A 63 -8.85 -33.55 20.65
C ASN A 63 -8.60 -32.50 19.55
N PHE A 64 -8.89 -31.22 19.81
CA PHE A 64 -8.84 -30.14 18.81
C PHE A 64 -7.50 -30.08 18.08
N GLU A 65 -6.38 -30.13 18.81
CA GLU A 65 -5.04 -30.04 18.22
C GLU A 65 -4.71 -31.22 17.30
N ASP A 66 -5.06 -32.44 17.70
CA ASP A 66 -4.81 -33.66 16.90
C ASP A 66 -5.67 -33.68 15.63
N LEU A 67 -6.96 -33.38 15.76
CA LEU A 67 -7.88 -33.34 14.63
C LEU A 67 -7.50 -32.20 13.65
N THR A 68 -7.20 -31.01 14.17
CA THR A 68 -6.72 -29.88 13.37
C THR A 68 -5.41 -30.24 12.65
N THR A 69 -4.51 -30.97 13.30
CA THR A 69 -3.29 -31.48 12.68
C THR A 69 -3.60 -32.43 11.52
N SER A 70 -4.49 -33.40 11.74
CA SER A 70 -4.90 -34.36 10.73
C SER A 70 -5.49 -33.67 9.50
N ILE A 71 -6.47 -32.78 9.70
CA ILE A 71 -7.12 -32.08 8.59
C ILE A 71 -6.12 -31.21 7.81
N ASN A 72 -5.21 -30.52 8.49
CA ASN A 72 -4.17 -29.75 7.80
C ASN A 72 -3.22 -30.64 6.97
N ASN A 73 -2.98 -31.88 7.38
CA ASN A 73 -2.22 -32.85 6.60
C ASN A 73 -3.04 -33.38 5.41
N ASP A 74 -4.34 -33.56 5.58
CA ASP A 74 -5.25 -33.97 4.50
C ASP A 74 -5.36 -32.88 3.44
N ILE A 75 -5.54 -31.61 3.84
CA ILE A 75 -5.48 -30.44 2.96
C ILE A 75 -4.17 -30.47 2.15
N LYS A 76 -3.03 -30.57 2.83
CA LYS A 76 -1.71 -30.69 2.20
C LYS A 76 -1.67 -31.81 1.17
N ASN A 77 -2.14 -32.99 1.55
CA ASN A 77 -2.06 -34.17 0.70
C ASN A 77 -2.98 -34.03 -0.52
N THR A 78 -4.16 -33.44 -0.35
CA THR A 78 -5.08 -33.11 -1.44
C THR A 78 -4.47 -32.10 -2.41
N ILE A 79 -3.82 -31.03 -1.92
CA ILE A 79 -3.10 -30.07 -2.79
C ILE A 79 -1.98 -30.77 -3.56
N LYS A 80 -1.26 -31.72 -2.93
CA LYS A 80 -0.19 -32.48 -3.60
C LYS A 80 -0.66 -33.39 -4.73
N LYS A 81 -1.97 -33.57 -4.91
CA LYS A 81 -2.54 -34.33 -6.03
C LYS A 81 -2.66 -33.50 -7.31
N ILE A 82 -2.40 -32.19 -7.27
CA ILE A 82 -2.28 -31.29 -8.44
C ILE A 82 -0.98 -31.59 -9.21
N ASN A 83 -0.85 -32.78 -9.77
CA ASN A 83 0.45 -33.30 -10.25
C ASN A 83 0.75 -32.96 -11.73
N THR A 84 -0.22 -32.41 -12.46
CA THR A 84 -0.12 -32.08 -13.89
C THR A 84 -0.66 -30.69 -14.19
N PRO A 85 -0.17 -30.03 -15.28
CA PRO A 85 -0.69 -28.73 -15.70
C PRO A 85 -2.18 -28.73 -16.05
N SER A 86 -2.72 -29.82 -16.61
CA SER A 86 -4.15 -29.92 -16.95
C SER A 86 -5.05 -29.82 -15.73
N ILE A 87 -4.63 -30.39 -14.59
CA ILE A 87 -5.38 -30.26 -13.33
C ILE A 87 -5.39 -28.80 -12.84
N ILE A 88 -4.29 -28.05 -13.04
CA ILE A 88 -4.24 -26.62 -12.68
C ILE A 88 -5.26 -25.83 -13.50
N GLU A 89 -5.35 -26.09 -14.81
CA GLU A 89 -6.33 -25.43 -15.70
C GLU A 89 -7.78 -25.76 -15.31
N GLU A 90 -8.05 -27.00 -14.90
CA GLU A 90 -9.37 -27.39 -14.42
C GLU A 90 -9.71 -26.73 -13.07
N ILE A 91 -8.75 -26.63 -12.15
CA ILE A 91 -8.95 -25.94 -10.88
C ILE A 91 -9.28 -24.47 -11.13
N GLU A 92 -8.48 -23.78 -11.95
CA GLU A 92 -8.72 -22.37 -12.31
C GLU A 92 -10.14 -22.16 -12.85
N ARG A 93 -10.60 -23.02 -13.76
CA ARG A 93 -11.93 -22.92 -14.37
C ARG A 93 -13.07 -23.03 -13.35
N HIS A 94 -12.91 -23.85 -12.31
CA HIS A 94 -13.97 -24.15 -11.36
C HIS A 94 -13.88 -23.34 -10.07
N TYR A 95 -12.70 -22.84 -9.69
CA TYR A 95 -12.49 -22.10 -8.45
C TYR A 95 -13.33 -20.81 -8.39
N TYR A 96 -13.48 -20.09 -9.50
CA TYR A 96 -14.28 -18.84 -9.51
C TYR A 96 -15.80 -19.06 -9.44
N LEU A 97 -16.29 -20.30 -9.49
CA LEU A 97 -17.73 -20.59 -9.49
C LEU A 97 -18.39 -20.42 -8.11
N LYS A 98 -17.60 -20.40 -7.03
CA LYS A 98 -18.11 -20.21 -5.66
C LYS A 98 -17.05 -19.64 -4.71
N GLY A 99 -17.48 -19.20 -3.53
CA GLY A 99 -16.57 -18.79 -2.46
C GLY A 99 -15.94 -19.99 -1.76
N HIS A 100 -14.69 -19.82 -1.32
CA HIS A 100 -13.88 -20.84 -0.68
C HIS A 100 -13.27 -20.31 0.63
N ASP A 101 -13.11 -21.18 1.65
CA ASP A 101 -12.47 -20.84 2.93
C ASP A 101 -10.91 -20.87 2.83
N TYR A 102 -10.37 -20.82 1.60
CA TYR A 102 -8.95 -20.75 1.26
C TYR A 102 -8.74 -19.89 0.02
N ILE A 103 -7.54 -19.34 -0.12
CA ILE A 103 -7.17 -18.51 -1.26
C ILE A 103 -6.28 -19.30 -2.21
N LEU A 104 -6.63 -19.29 -3.50
CA LEU A 104 -5.78 -19.75 -4.59
C LEU A 104 -5.41 -18.55 -5.45
N ALA A 105 -4.11 -18.34 -5.67
CA ALA A 105 -3.61 -17.37 -6.62
C ALA A 105 -2.69 -18.07 -7.64
N LEU A 106 -2.91 -17.80 -8.92
CA LEU A 106 -2.16 -18.35 -10.04
C LEU A 106 -1.43 -17.22 -10.77
N SER A 107 -0.23 -17.50 -11.28
CA SER A 107 0.44 -16.61 -12.22
C SER A 107 -0.25 -16.63 -13.58
N GLU A 108 -0.13 -15.53 -14.34
CA GLU A 108 -0.73 -15.41 -15.69
C GLU A 108 -0.31 -16.55 -16.63
N ASN A 109 0.95 -16.97 -16.54
CA ASN A 109 1.50 -18.08 -17.32
C ASN A 109 1.14 -19.48 -16.76
N LYS A 110 0.37 -19.54 -15.67
CA LYS A 110 -0.11 -20.74 -14.96
C LYS A 110 0.99 -21.71 -14.49
N ASN A 111 2.25 -21.27 -14.54
CA ASN A 111 3.39 -22.08 -14.15
C ASN A 111 3.65 -22.03 -12.64
N VAL A 112 3.04 -21.09 -11.91
CA VAL A 112 3.16 -21.00 -10.45
C VAL A 112 1.78 -20.72 -9.87
N GLY A 113 1.48 -21.40 -8.77
CA GLY A 113 0.33 -21.10 -7.95
C GLY A 113 0.67 -21.17 -6.48
N VAL A 114 -0.10 -20.46 -5.67
CA VAL A 114 0.00 -20.50 -4.21
C VAL A 114 -1.38 -20.71 -3.62
N LEU A 115 -1.46 -21.66 -2.69
CA LEU A 115 -2.63 -21.87 -1.88
C LEU A 115 -2.33 -21.43 -0.45
N SER A 116 -3.13 -20.49 0.04
CA SER A 116 -3.02 -19.86 1.35
C SER A 116 -4.24 -20.17 2.21
N TRP A 117 -4.03 -20.60 3.45
CA TRP A 117 -5.15 -20.91 4.36
C TRP A 117 -4.80 -20.74 5.83
N ASN A 118 -5.81 -20.45 6.65
CA ASN A 118 -5.68 -20.44 8.11
C ASN A 118 -5.72 -21.88 8.64
N THR A 119 -4.70 -22.28 9.38
CA THR A 119 -4.58 -23.63 9.93
C THR A 119 -5.44 -23.88 11.16
N ARG A 120 -5.99 -22.84 11.78
CA ARG A 120 -6.65 -22.86 13.10
C ARG A 120 -5.82 -23.45 14.24
N LYS A 121 -4.51 -23.63 14.05
CA LYS A 121 -3.60 -24.01 15.14
C LYS A 121 -3.19 -22.79 15.96
N GLY A 122 -3.01 -22.96 17.26
CA GLY A 122 -2.44 -21.97 18.18
C GLY A 122 -3.47 -21.05 18.84
N HIS A 123 -3.30 -20.82 20.15
CA HIS A 123 -4.32 -20.17 20.98
C HIS A 123 -4.56 -18.67 20.73
N LEU A 124 -3.71 -17.94 20.00
CA LEU A 124 -3.84 -16.46 19.91
C LEU A 124 -3.38 -15.80 18.60
N LYS A 125 -2.95 -16.56 17.57
CA LYS A 125 -2.55 -15.99 16.27
C LYS A 125 -2.95 -16.93 15.16
N GLU A 126 -3.76 -16.44 14.22
CA GLU A 126 -4.12 -17.11 12.98
C GLU A 126 -2.84 -17.57 12.26
N HIS A 127 -2.51 -18.86 12.37
CA HIS A 127 -1.35 -19.43 11.69
C HIS A 127 -1.74 -19.71 10.25
N ILE A 128 -1.30 -18.86 9.33
CA ILE A 128 -1.54 -19.05 7.90
C ILE A 128 -0.44 -19.97 7.34
N LYS A 129 -0.83 -20.96 6.54
CA LYS A 129 0.06 -21.79 5.75
C LYS A 129 -0.04 -21.42 4.28
N ASN A 130 1.11 -21.51 3.62
CA ASN A 130 1.27 -21.23 2.21
C ASN A 130 1.97 -22.42 1.55
N LEU A 131 1.30 -23.03 0.58
CA LEU A 131 1.87 -24.10 -0.24
C LEU A 131 1.93 -23.62 -1.69
N VAL A 132 3.14 -23.41 -2.17
CA VAL A 132 3.41 -23.09 -3.56
C VAL A 132 3.50 -24.37 -4.36
N PHE A 133 2.94 -24.34 -5.56
CA PHE A 133 3.17 -25.33 -6.58
C PHE A 133 3.68 -24.66 -7.86
N HIS A 134 4.58 -25.33 -8.58
CA HIS A 134 5.12 -24.79 -9.82
C HIS A 134 5.35 -25.89 -10.87
N VAL A 135 5.10 -25.55 -12.13
CA VAL A 135 5.25 -26.43 -13.29
C VAL A 135 6.70 -26.42 -13.76
N LYS A 136 7.29 -27.61 -13.84
CA LYS A 136 8.65 -27.84 -14.33
C LYS A 136 8.69 -29.12 -15.15
N ASN A 137 9.16 -29.03 -16.39
CA ASN A 137 9.28 -30.17 -17.30
C ASN A 137 7.99 -31.01 -17.39
N GLY A 138 6.83 -30.33 -17.42
CA GLY A 138 5.50 -30.95 -17.47
C GLY A 138 5.01 -31.59 -16.16
N LYS A 139 5.75 -31.46 -15.05
CA LYS A 139 5.38 -31.95 -13.72
C LYS A 139 5.17 -30.80 -12.75
N VAL A 140 4.37 -31.02 -11.72
CA VAL A 140 4.15 -30.03 -10.66
C VAL A 140 5.00 -30.36 -9.43
N VAL A 141 5.74 -29.38 -8.94
CA VAL A 141 6.61 -29.45 -7.75
C VAL A 141 6.08 -28.53 -6.67
N TYR A 142 6.21 -28.92 -5.40
CA TYR A 142 5.62 -28.22 -4.26
C TYR A 142 6.67 -27.69 -3.30
N THR A 143 6.44 -26.51 -2.74
CA THR A 143 7.31 -25.90 -1.72
C THR A 143 6.47 -25.20 -0.67
N TYR A 144 6.75 -25.48 0.60
CA TYR A 144 6.20 -24.69 1.71
C TYR A 144 6.92 -23.37 1.83
N LEU A 145 6.17 -22.27 1.82
CA LEU A 145 6.74 -20.98 2.15
C LEU A 145 6.83 -20.84 3.67
N LYS A 146 8.04 -20.66 4.19
CA LYS A 146 8.30 -20.38 5.61
C LYS A 146 8.18 -18.87 5.89
N GLU A 147 7.05 -18.28 5.50
CA GLU A 147 6.79 -16.84 5.69
C GLU A 147 5.94 -16.56 6.93
N ASP A 148 5.93 -15.29 7.32
CA ASP A 148 4.91 -14.73 8.22
C ASP A 148 3.50 -15.09 7.71
N SER A 149 2.51 -15.08 8.62
CA SER A 149 1.10 -15.36 8.30
C SER A 149 0.53 -14.39 7.25
N VAL A 150 0.71 -14.70 5.97
CA VAL A 150 0.28 -13.91 4.80
C VAL A 150 -0.63 -14.77 3.93
N LEU A 151 -1.78 -14.22 3.56
CA LEU A 151 -2.71 -14.76 2.59
C LEU A 151 -2.39 -14.15 1.22
N TYR A 152 -1.74 -14.92 0.36
CA TYR A 152 -1.43 -14.48 -1.00
C TYR A 152 -2.66 -14.64 -1.88
N ASN A 153 -3.06 -13.56 -2.54
CA ASN A 153 -4.24 -13.51 -3.39
C ASN A 153 -3.91 -13.18 -4.86
N GLN A 154 -2.67 -12.78 -5.16
CA GLN A 154 -2.23 -12.52 -6.52
C GLN A 154 -0.77 -12.98 -6.74
N VAL A 155 -0.48 -13.45 -7.95
CA VAL A 155 0.88 -13.80 -8.38
C VAL A 155 1.12 -13.22 -9.76
N TYR A 156 2.15 -12.38 -9.89
CA TYR A 156 2.57 -11.79 -11.15
C TYR A 156 3.84 -12.48 -11.65
N HIS A 157 4.03 -12.51 -12.98
CA HIS A 157 5.17 -13.16 -13.62
C HIS A 157 6.03 -12.14 -14.36
N LEU A 158 7.31 -12.09 -13.98
CA LEU A 158 8.33 -11.28 -14.60
C LEU A 158 9.44 -12.14 -15.18
N LYS A 159 10.18 -11.54 -16.12
CA LYS A 159 11.45 -12.07 -16.61
C LYS A 159 12.56 -11.07 -16.37
N ASN A 160 13.66 -11.54 -15.82
CA ASN A 160 14.87 -10.73 -15.70
C ASN A 160 15.60 -10.65 -17.05
N GLU A 161 16.65 -9.81 -17.14
CA GLU A 161 17.46 -9.65 -18.37
C GLU A 161 18.12 -10.95 -18.85
N LYS A 162 18.32 -11.90 -17.94
CA LYS A 162 18.85 -13.24 -18.24
C LYS A 162 17.74 -14.25 -18.58
N ASN A 163 16.52 -13.79 -18.83
CA ASN A 163 15.34 -14.60 -19.11
C ASN A 163 14.98 -15.60 -17.99
N LYS A 164 15.44 -15.34 -16.75
CA LYS A 164 15.03 -16.07 -15.54
C LYS A 164 13.65 -15.61 -15.13
N ASN A 165 12.76 -16.56 -14.83
CA ASN A 165 11.43 -16.26 -14.30
C ASN A 165 11.52 -15.79 -12.85
N ILE A 166 10.87 -14.66 -12.57
CA ILE A 166 10.66 -14.10 -11.25
C ILE A 166 9.15 -14.02 -11.04
N TYR A 167 8.70 -14.36 -9.84
CA TYR A 167 7.29 -14.31 -9.47
C TYR A 167 7.10 -13.35 -8.32
N ILE A 168 6.16 -12.43 -8.48
CA ILE A 168 5.83 -11.40 -7.50
C ILE A 168 4.52 -11.79 -6.83
N PHE A 169 4.60 -12.10 -5.55
CA PHE A 169 3.48 -12.55 -4.76
C PHE A 169 2.92 -11.37 -4.00
N HIS A 170 1.63 -11.12 -4.12
CA HIS A 170 0.93 -10.08 -3.39
C HIS A 170 -0.12 -10.69 -2.48
N GLY A 171 -0.23 -10.14 -1.28
CA GLY A 171 -1.12 -10.62 -0.26
C GLY A 171 -1.16 -9.72 0.96
N TRP A 172 -1.94 -10.13 1.95
CA TRP A 172 -2.14 -9.40 3.18
C TRP A 172 -2.04 -10.31 4.38
N GLY A 173 -1.83 -9.73 5.56
CA GLY A 173 -1.73 -10.46 6.81
C GLY A 173 -2.12 -9.61 8.00
N LYS A 174 -2.17 -10.27 9.16
CA LYS A 174 -2.63 -9.69 10.42
C LYS A 174 -1.53 -9.82 11.48
N LEU A 175 -1.16 -8.72 12.12
CA LEU A 175 -0.21 -8.69 13.23
C LEU A 175 -0.91 -8.81 14.59
N SER A 176 -2.06 -8.17 14.71
CA SER A 176 -2.96 -8.21 15.88
C SER A 176 -4.39 -7.92 15.42
N ASN A 177 -5.35 -7.93 16.34
CA ASN A 177 -6.76 -7.63 16.03
C ASN A 177 -6.99 -6.26 15.38
N GLU A 178 -6.06 -5.32 15.53
CA GLU A 178 -6.20 -3.94 15.04
C GLU A 178 -5.10 -3.54 14.07
N LYS A 179 -4.12 -4.42 13.82
CA LYS A 179 -2.93 -4.11 12.99
C LYS A 179 -2.79 -5.11 11.87
N TYR A 180 -2.80 -4.59 10.66
CA TYR A 180 -2.79 -5.35 9.43
C TYR A 180 -1.66 -4.86 8.53
N PHE A 181 -1.35 -5.66 7.51
CA PHE A 181 -0.36 -5.27 6.53
C PHE A 181 -0.63 -5.89 5.17
N TYR A 182 -0.31 -5.14 4.13
CA TYR A 182 -0.09 -5.67 2.79
C TYR A 182 1.39 -6.01 2.62
N ARG A 183 1.68 -7.02 1.80
CA ARG A 183 3.03 -7.50 1.53
C ARG A 183 3.18 -7.91 0.09
N VAL A 184 4.29 -7.51 -0.51
CA VAL A 184 4.75 -8.03 -1.79
C VAL A 184 6.06 -8.78 -1.57
N ASP A 185 6.13 -10.02 -2.03
CA ASP A 185 7.30 -10.89 -1.99
C ASP A 185 7.78 -11.23 -3.39
N ALA A 186 9.08 -11.46 -3.55
CA ALA A 186 9.68 -11.89 -4.81
C ALA A 186 10.32 -13.27 -4.66
N PHE A 187 10.03 -14.14 -5.62
CA PHE A 187 10.55 -15.51 -5.67
C PHE A 187 11.03 -15.89 -7.05
N SER A 188 11.85 -16.93 -7.13
CA SER A 188 12.15 -17.63 -8.37
C SER A 188 12.13 -19.13 -8.16
N SER A 189 11.95 -19.86 -9.26
CA SER A 189 12.17 -21.29 -9.31
C SER A 189 13.55 -21.55 -9.91
N GLU A 190 14.42 -22.21 -9.15
CA GLU A 190 15.73 -22.70 -9.62
C GLU A 190 15.87 -24.17 -9.22
N GLY A 191 15.95 -25.05 -10.22
CA GLY A 191 15.88 -26.48 -9.95
C GLY A 191 14.51 -26.85 -9.40
N ASP A 192 14.45 -27.64 -8.33
CA ASP A 192 13.19 -28.01 -7.65
C ASP A 192 12.86 -27.06 -6.48
N ASN A 193 13.70 -26.03 -6.28
CA ASN A 193 13.60 -25.11 -5.16
C ASN A 193 12.88 -23.83 -5.59
N PHE A 194 11.88 -23.45 -4.81
CA PHE A 194 11.28 -22.13 -4.85
C PHE A 194 11.97 -21.26 -3.79
N GLN A 195 12.70 -20.24 -4.21
CA GLN A 195 13.56 -19.44 -3.34
C GLN A 195 13.26 -17.95 -3.45
N LYS A 196 13.59 -17.20 -2.40
CA LYS A 196 13.42 -15.75 -2.37
C LYS A 196 14.39 -15.06 -3.33
N GLU A 197 13.91 -14.00 -3.96
CA GLU A 197 14.71 -13.11 -4.80
C GLU A 197 14.87 -11.75 -4.13
N TYR A 198 16.09 -11.29 -3.95
CA TYR A 198 16.41 -10.05 -3.22
C TYR A 198 16.42 -8.83 -4.16
N ILE A 199 15.31 -8.62 -4.85
CA ILE A 199 15.20 -7.65 -5.94
C ILE A 199 14.59 -6.31 -5.52
N PHE A 200 14.10 -6.15 -4.29
CA PHE A 200 13.56 -4.86 -3.81
C PHE A 200 14.66 -3.95 -3.23
N PRO A 201 14.41 -2.62 -3.16
CA PRO A 201 15.36 -1.67 -2.58
C PRO A 201 15.90 -2.08 -1.21
N GLY A 202 17.20 -1.95 -1.04
CA GLY A 202 17.90 -2.38 0.18
C GLY A 202 18.21 -3.88 0.25
N ASN A 203 18.29 -4.56 -0.91
CA ASN A 203 18.56 -5.99 -1.02
C ASN A 203 17.55 -6.80 -0.20
N LYS A 204 16.27 -6.51 -0.40
CA LYS A 204 15.15 -7.18 0.28
C LYS A 204 14.41 -8.08 -0.70
N SER A 205 13.86 -9.17 -0.19
CA SER A 205 12.95 -10.05 -0.93
C SER A 205 11.48 -9.77 -0.69
N SER A 206 11.18 -8.80 0.18
CA SER A 206 9.82 -8.40 0.51
C SER A 206 9.70 -6.91 0.82
N ILE A 207 8.58 -6.30 0.47
CA ILE A 207 8.15 -4.98 0.93
C ILE A 207 6.80 -5.09 1.65
N LYS A 208 6.55 -4.22 2.63
CA LYS A 208 5.34 -4.24 3.47
C LYS A 208 4.77 -2.84 3.63
N SER A 209 3.45 -2.74 3.67
CA SER A 209 2.69 -1.54 4.01
C SER A 209 1.80 -1.88 5.21
N TYR A 210 1.86 -1.09 6.28
CA TYR A 210 1.15 -1.37 7.53
C TYR A 210 -0.01 -0.40 7.71
N TYR A 211 -1.13 -0.90 8.24
CA TYR A 211 -2.30 -0.08 8.56
C TYR A 211 -3.00 -0.55 9.84
N LYS A 212 -3.88 0.31 10.36
CA LYS A 212 -4.70 0.05 11.54
C LYS A 212 -6.19 0.14 11.19
N LEU A 213 -7.00 -0.72 11.78
CA LEU A 213 -8.46 -0.72 11.56
C LEU A 213 -9.14 0.56 12.03
N GLU A 214 -8.63 1.27 13.04
CA GLU A 214 -9.23 2.54 13.49
C GLU A 214 -9.25 3.62 12.39
N ASN A 215 -8.48 3.43 11.32
CA ASN A 215 -8.36 4.33 10.17
C ASN A 215 -8.96 3.69 8.90
N LEU A 216 -10.15 3.08 8.96
CA LEU A 216 -10.79 2.33 7.86
C LEU A 216 -10.81 3.07 6.52
N ASP A 217 -10.96 4.39 6.51
CA ASP A 217 -10.98 5.19 5.28
C ASP A 217 -9.68 5.07 4.44
N PHE A 218 -8.58 4.69 5.09
CA PHE A 218 -7.26 4.52 4.47
C PHE A 218 -6.92 3.05 4.16
N GLU A 219 -7.75 2.08 4.55
CA GLU A 219 -7.43 0.66 4.39
C GLU A 219 -7.18 0.28 2.93
N SER A 220 -8.11 0.62 2.03
CA SER A 220 -7.94 0.36 0.58
C SER A 220 -6.81 1.17 -0.05
N GLN A 221 -6.39 2.25 0.59
CA GLN A 221 -5.37 3.16 0.08
C GLN A 221 -3.96 2.73 0.53
N MET A 222 -3.85 1.83 1.52
CA MET A 222 -2.57 1.30 2.01
C MET A 222 -2.14 0.01 1.32
N ASP A 223 -2.94 -0.47 0.36
CA ASP A 223 -2.59 -1.57 -0.53
C ASP A 223 -1.60 -1.11 -1.62
N PHE A 224 -0.79 -2.04 -2.12
CA PHE A 224 0.07 -1.80 -3.27
C PHE A 224 -0.75 -1.85 -4.55
N SER A 225 -0.65 -0.81 -5.39
CA SER A 225 -1.13 -0.93 -6.78
C SER A 225 -0.06 -1.61 -7.61
N ILE A 226 -0.29 -2.84 -8.03
CA ILE A 226 0.62 -3.59 -8.89
C ILE A 226 0.12 -3.48 -10.32
N GLU A 227 0.88 -2.75 -11.13
CA GLU A 227 0.53 -2.38 -12.49
C GLU A 227 1.34 -3.20 -13.51
N LYS A 228 0.85 -3.21 -14.76
CA LYS A 228 1.41 -4.01 -15.86
C LYS A 228 1.40 -5.51 -15.49
N ASP A 229 2.48 -6.22 -15.80
CA ASP A 229 2.77 -7.61 -15.45
C ASP A 229 3.45 -7.76 -14.06
N GLY A 230 3.32 -6.74 -13.20
CA GLY A 230 4.05 -6.62 -11.95
C GLY A 230 5.35 -5.82 -12.05
N SER A 231 5.75 -5.38 -13.25
CA SER A 231 6.99 -4.60 -13.44
C SER A 231 6.93 -3.20 -12.85
N LEU A 232 5.74 -2.70 -12.48
CA LEU A 232 5.56 -1.44 -11.76
C LEU A 232 4.72 -1.67 -10.49
N ILE A 233 5.25 -1.26 -9.34
CA ILE A 233 4.55 -1.33 -8.05
C ILE A 233 4.44 0.08 -7.50
N LEU A 234 3.23 0.54 -7.20
CA LEU A 234 2.97 1.79 -6.49
C LEU A 234 2.90 1.50 -4.99
N GLN A 235 3.95 1.87 -4.26
CA GLN A 235 4.01 1.72 -2.81
C GLN A 235 3.35 2.92 -2.11
N PRO A 236 2.29 2.72 -1.31
CA PRO A 236 1.62 3.83 -0.64
C PRO A 236 2.40 4.36 0.58
N GLU A 237 2.21 5.64 0.88
CA GLU A 237 2.64 6.32 2.11
C GLU A 237 1.59 7.38 2.52
N ILE A 238 1.26 7.48 3.81
CA ILE A 238 0.29 8.46 4.33
C ILE A 238 1.00 9.77 4.65
N TRP A 239 0.55 10.87 4.04
CA TRP A 239 1.03 12.23 4.27
C TRP A 239 -0.12 13.12 4.74
N GLY A 240 -0.33 13.20 6.05
CA GLY A 240 -1.50 13.88 6.61
C GLY A 240 -2.78 13.10 6.29
N GLU A 241 -3.70 13.73 5.56
CA GLU A 241 -4.98 13.16 5.15
C GLU A 241 -4.96 12.57 3.73
N LYS A 242 -3.81 12.62 3.05
CA LYS A 242 -3.65 12.07 1.69
C LYS A 242 -2.76 10.84 1.69
N VAL A 243 -3.03 9.92 0.77
CA VAL A 243 -2.10 8.86 0.39
C VAL A 243 -1.33 9.28 -0.84
N VAL A 244 -0.01 9.11 -0.79
CA VAL A 244 0.89 9.30 -1.92
C VAL A 244 1.53 7.97 -2.31
N TYR A 245 1.94 7.85 -3.57
CA TYR A 245 2.48 6.60 -4.09
C TYR A 245 3.91 6.75 -4.58
N HIS A 246 4.79 5.85 -4.13
CA HIS A 246 6.15 5.72 -4.59
C HIS A 246 6.25 4.63 -5.66
N PRO A 247 6.52 4.99 -6.92
CA PRO A 247 6.65 4.03 -8.01
C PRO A 247 7.98 3.27 -7.91
N LEU A 248 7.90 1.95 -7.85
CA LEU A 248 9.00 1.01 -7.98
C LEU A 248 8.90 0.32 -9.35
N GLU A 249 9.87 0.55 -10.23
CA GLU A 249 9.91 -0.08 -11.55
C GLU A 249 11.04 -1.11 -11.60
N PHE A 250 10.74 -2.29 -12.11
CA PHE A 250 11.70 -3.36 -12.33
C PHE A 250 12.55 -3.05 -13.56
N ASP A 251 13.86 -2.92 -13.39
CA ASP A 251 14.77 -2.58 -14.49
C ASP A 251 15.30 -3.80 -15.26
N GLY A 252 14.77 -4.99 -14.99
CA GLY A 252 15.26 -6.25 -15.53
C GLY A 252 16.23 -6.98 -14.57
N VAL A 253 16.72 -6.34 -13.52
CA VAL A 253 17.55 -6.95 -12.47
C VAL A 253 16.93 -6.75 -11.09
N MET A 254 16.50 -5.54 -10.77
CA MET A 254 15.94 -5.16 -9.47
C MET A 254 14.90 -4.05 -9.60
N TYR A 255 14.02 -3.92 -8.61
CA TYR A 255 13.16 -2.77 -8.47
C TYR A 255 13.94 -1.55 -8.01
N LYS A 256 13.73 -0.44 -8.71
CA LYS A 256 14.27 0.87 -8.37
C LYS A 256 13.12 1.87 -8.29
N TYR A 257 13.27 2.86 -7.40
CA TYR A 257 12.38 4.02 -7.44
C TYR A 257 12.47 4.66 -8.82
N LYS A 258 11.34 4.73 -9.53
CA LYS A 258 11.29 5.22 -10.89
C LYS A 258 11.83 6.65 -10.91
N ALA A 259 13.02 6.80 -11.48
CA ALA A 259 13.51 8.10 -11.85
C ALA A 259 12.75 8.53 -13.11
N VAL A 260 12.09 9.67 -13.08
CA VAL A 260 11.58 10.21 -14.35
C VAL A 260 12.80 10.68 -15.12
N THR A 261 13.18 9.90 -16.14
CA THR A 261 14.10 10.35 -17.20
C THR A 261 13.39 11.43 -18.00
N ASN A 262 13.21 12.61 -17.39
CA ASN A 262 12.92 13.79 -18.18
C ASN A 262 14.20 14.12 -18.94
N ASN A 263 14.07 14.04 -20.26
CA ASN A 263 14.97 14.63 -21.24
C ASN A 263 15.54 15.95 -20.69
N ILE A 264 16.83 15.95 -20.38
CA ILE A 264 17.79 17.05 -20.57
C ILE A 264 17.15 18.44 -20.53
N GLY A 265 17.18 19.11 -19.36
CA GLY A 265 16.84 20.54 -19.24
C GLY A 265 16.85 21.11 -17.83
N ASP A 266 16.29 20.41 -16.84
CA ASP A 266 16.22 20.94 -15.47
C ASP A 266 17.52 20.66 -14.69
N SER A 267 18.48 21.57 -14.78
CA SER A 267 19.57 21.61 -13.80
C SER A 267 19.02 22.15 -12.48
N PHE A 268 18.79 21.28 -11.50
CA PHE A 268 18.47 21.74 -10.14
C PHE A 268 19.75 22.30 -9.50
N ASP A 269 19.78 23.61 -9.28
CA ASP A 269 20.76 24.25 -8.41
C ASP A 269 20.19 24.38 -7.00
N ILE A 270 21.04 24.23 -5.97
CA ILE A 270 20.63 24.43 -4.57
C ILE A 270 20.07 25.83 -4.37
N GLN A 271 20.61 26.82 -5.08
CA GLN A 271 20.13 28.21 -5.10
C GLN A 271 18.67 28.30 -5.58
N SER A 272 18.20 27.36 -6.40
CA SER A 272 16.80 27.34 -6.85
C SER A 272 15.80 27.03 -5.73
N PHE A 273 16.27 26.53 -4.58
CA PHE A 273 15.48 26.33 -3.37
C PHE A 273 15.64 27.47 -2.35
N GLU A 274 16.53 28.44 -2.61
CA GLU A 274 16.72 29.60 -1.74
C GLU A 274 15.55 30.57 -1.89
N ARG A 275 15.03 31.05 -0.77
CA ARG A 275 13.90 31.98 -0.68
C ARG A 275 14.46 33.40 -0.71
N SER A 276 14.56 33.98 -1.91
CA SER A 276 15.23 35.28 -2.12
C SER A 276 14.28 36.48 -2.17
N ASN A 277 12.97 36.27 -2.14
CA ASN A 277 12.00 37.37 -2.10
C ASN A 277 11.85 37.96 -0.70
N THR A 278 11.35 39.19 -0.64
CA THR A 278 11.20 40.00 0.59
C THR A 278 10.30 39.37 1.64
N PHE A 279 9.37 38.49 1.24
CA PHE A 279 8.43 37.81 2.13
C PHE A 279 8.95 36.45 2.61
N GLY A 280 10.11 36.00 2.12
CA GLY A 280 10.65 34.67 2.45
C GLY A 280 9.78 33.50 1.96
N PHE A 281 9.02 33.70 0.88
CA PHE A 281 8.19 32.67 0.26
C PHE A 281 9.04 31.74 -0.63
N ILE A 282 8.59 30.51 -0.85
CA ILE A 282 9.25 29.55 -1.75
C ILE A 282 9.10 29.98 -3.21
N ASN A 283 10.13 29.73 -4.01
CA ASN A 283 10.13 30.07 -5.43
C ASN A 283 8.95 29.39 -6.16
N GLY A 284 8.32 30.14 -7.08
CA GLY A 284 7.12 29.70 -7.81
C GLY A 284 5.78 30.05 -7.15
N SER A 285 5.80 30.53 -5.89
CA SER A 285 4.62 31.02 -5.18
C SER A 285 4.10 32.35 -5.74
N GLU A 286 2.81 32.58 -5.54
CA GLU A 286 2.22 33.91 -5.57
C GLU A 286 2.73 34.72 -4.36
N LEU A 287 3.13 35.97 -4.62
CA LEU A 287 3.61 36.86 -3.57
C LEU A 287 2.46 37.71 -3.02
N PRO A 288 2.43 37.97 -1.71
CA PRO A 288 1.50 38.93 -1.14
C PRO A 288 1.82 40.34 -1.63
N LEU A 289 0.81 41.19 -1.61
CA LEU A 289 0.92 42.63 -1.82
C LEU A 289 1.47 43.32 -0.57
N THR A 290 1.03 42.88 0.62
CA THR A 290 1.49 43.40 1.92
C THR A 290 1.63 42.28 2.95
N GLU A 291 2.52 42.49 3.93
CA GLU A 291 2.64 41.72 5.16
C GLU A 291 2.57 42.71 6.32
N ASP A 292 1.59 42.54 7.21
CA ASP A 292 1.41 43.36 8.41
C ASP A 292 1.54 42.50 9.67
N ILE A 293 2.16 43.04 10.70
CA ILE A 293 2.31 42.38 12.00
C ILE A 293 1.74 43.30 13.09
N ILE A 294 0.61 42.91 13.67
CA ILE A 294 -0.09 43.68 14.70
C ILE A 294 -0.31 42.76 15.90
N ASN A 295 0.20 43.14 17.08
CA ASN A 295 0.11 42.35 18.32
C ASN A 295 0.60 40.89 18.16
N GLY A 296 1.62 40.67 17.33
CA GLY A 296 2.14 39.32 17.04
C GLY A 296 1.33 38.51 16.02
N ILE A 297 0.15 39.00 15.61
CA ILE A 297 -0.66 38.41 14.54
C ILE A 297 -0.07 38.83 13.20
N LYS A 298 0.25 37.86 12.35
CA LYS A 298 0.76 38.12 11.00
C LYS A 298 -0.36 38.05 9.98
N THR A 299 -0.46 39.05 9.13
CA THR A 299 -1.48 39.16 8.09
C THR A 299 -0.83 39.33 6.73
N PHE A 300 -1.22 38.49 5.77
CA PHE A 300 -0.79 38.55 4.38
C PHE A 300 -1.98 38.89 3.48
N LEU A 301 -1.86 39.97 2.71
CA LEU A 301 -2.88 40.36 1.72
C LEU A 301 -2.41 40.03 0.31
N PHE A 302 -3.20 39.29 -0.45
CA PHE A 302 -2.94 38.94 -1.84
C PHE A 302 -3.90 39.67 -2.79
N LYS A 303 -3.70 39.47 -4.10
CA LYS A 303 -4.65 39.95 -5.12
C LYS A 303 -6.06 39.43 -4.84
N ASN A 304 -7.06 40.18 -5.32
CA ASN A 304 -8.50 39.88 -5.14
C ASN A 304 -8.97 39.88 -3.68
N GLN A 305 -8.32 40.68 -2.81
CA GLN A 305 -8.69 40.77 -1.38
C GLN A 305 -8.64 39.41 -0.65
N PHE A 306 -7.79 38.50 -1.13
CA PHE A 306 -7.54 37.23 -0.46
C PHE A 306 -6.58 37.47 0.70
N LYS A 307 -7.02 37.23 1.92
CA LYS A 307 -6.31 37.54 3.15
C LYS A 307 -6.02 36.26 3.93
N VAL A 308 -4.80 36.11 4.42
CA VAL A 308 -4.40 35.02 5.32
C VAL A 308 -3.85 35.62 6.60
N THR A 309 -4.44 35.27 7.73
CA THR A 309 -4.05 35.76 9.06
C THR A 309 -3.60 34.58 9.91
N LEU A 310 -2.46 34.70 10.56
CA LEU A 310 -1.86 33.68 11.42
C LEU A 310 -1.73 34.23 12.84
N GLU A 311 -2.31 33.51 13.79
CA GLU A 311 -2.23 33.78 15.23
C GLU A 311 -1.63 32.55 15.93
N GLN A 312 -0.49 32.75 16.60
CA GLN A 312 0.26 31.66 17.24
C GLN A 312 -0.03 31.62 18.73
N PHE A 313 -0.49 30.48 19.22
CA PHE A 313 -0.79 30.25 20.63
C PHE A 313 0.26 29.32 21.23
N VAL A 314 1.39 29.89 21.62
CA VAL A 314 2.55 29.13 22.12
C VAL A 314 2.21 28.30 23.36
N ASP A 315 1.44 28.86 24.30
CA ASP A 315 1.07 28.15 25.54
C ASP A 315 0.11 26.96 25.33
N ASN A 316 -0.58 26.94 24.18
CA ASN A 316 -1.53 25.89 23.83
C ASN A 316 -1.03 24.98 22.70
N ASP A 317 0.23 25.14 22.27
CA ASP A 317 0.89 24.33 21.24
C ASP A 317 0.20 24.30 19.85
N TYR A 318 -0.52 25.36 19.46
CA TYR A 318 -1.16 25.43 18.14
C TYR A 318 -1.03 26.80 17.46
N THR A 319 -1.27 26.82 16.15
CA THR A 319 -1.46 28.03 15.35
C THR A 319 -2.86 28.04 14.77
N ASP A 320 -3.58 29.15 14.95
CA ASP A 320 -4.86 29.42 14.29
C ASP A 320 -4.63 30.24 13.03
N ILE A 321 -5.23 29.81 11.93
CA ILE A 321 -5.07 30.42 10.62
C ILE A 321 -6.47 30.72 10.09
N SER A 322 -6.73 32.00 9.81
CA SER A 322 -7.95 32.44 9.14
C SER A 322 -7.65 32.89 7.71
N VAL A 323 -8.43 32.37 6.77
CA VAL A 323 -8.33 32.69 5.35
C VAL A 323 -9.63 33.32 4.93
N SER A 324 -9.61 34.55 4.42
CA SER A 324 -10.81 35.24 3.97
C SER A 324 -10.71 35.82 2.57
N LEU A 325 -11.84 35.85 1.87
CA LEU A 325 -12.00 36.50 0.58
C LEU A 325 -13.04 37.61 0.73
N TYR A 326 -12.68 38.85 0.40
CA TYR A 326 -13.54 40.03 0.55
C TYR A 326 -14.16 40.19 1.95
N GLU A 327 -13.47 39.72 2.99
CA GLU A 327 -13.90 39.81 4.40
C GLU A 327 -15.25 39.12 4.72
N ALA A 328 -15.79 38.30 3.82
CA ALA A 328 -17.09 37.65 3.99
C ALA A 328 -16.96 36.17 4.40
N ASP A 329 -16.22 35.38 3.61
CA ASP A 329 -16.07 33.95 3.84
C ASP A 329 -14.75 33.68 4.56
N THR A 330 -14.80 33.14 5.78
CA THR A 330 -13.58 32.80 6.54
C THR A 330 -13.45 31.29 6.71
N VAL A 331 -12.40 30.71 6.12
CA VAL A 331 -11.95 29.35 6.41
C VAL A 331 -10.99 29.40 7.60
N ARG A 332 -11.27 28.60 8.62
CA ARG A 332 -10.40 28.46 9.80
C ARG A 332 -9.63 27.14 9.73
N ILE A 333 -8.32 27.20 9.92
CA ILE A 333 -7.41 26.06 9.88
C ILE A 333 -6.63 26.08 11.19
N ILE A 334 -6.63 24.95 11.90
CA ILE A 334 -5.85 24.78 13.14
C ILE A 334 -4.72 23.81 12.84
N LEU A 335 -3.50 24.23 13.18
CA LEU A 335 -2.32 23.38 13.09
C LEU A 335 -1.72 23.16 14.47
N ASP A 336 -1.56 21.89 14.85
CA ASP A 336 -0.91 21.44 16.11
C ASP A 336 0.62 21.65 16.05
N ASN A 337 1.01 22.89 15.81
CA ASN A 337 2.38 23.38 15.86
C ASN A 337 2.33 24.86 16.24
N PRO A 338 2.97 25.29 17.34
CA PRO A 338 2.89 26.67 17.81
C PRO A 338 3.70 27.66 16.96
N THR A 339 4.51 27.17 16.02
CA THR A 339 5.48 27.97 15.27
C THR A 339 5.37 27.66 13.77
N ILE A 340 4.24 28.05 13.20
CA ILE A 340 3.95 27.97 11.77
C ILE A 340 4.29 29.28 11.06
N SER A 341 4.93 29.19 9.90
CA SER A 341 5.08 30.29 8.95
C SER A 341 4.38 29.97 7.64
N LEU A 342 3.59 30.91 7.11
CA LEU A 342 3.16 30.86 5.71
C LEU A 342 4.40 31.08 4.83
N ILE A 343 4.71 30.10 3.98
CA ILE A 343 5.88 30.12 3.09
C ILE A 343 5.52 30.08 1.62
N GLY A 344 4.23 30.03 1.28
CA GLY A 344 3.80 30.06 -0.12
C GLY A 344 2.28 30.05 -0.25
N LYS A 345 1.83 30.56 -1.39
CA LYS A 345 0.46 30.43 -1.89
C LYS A 345 0.53 30.10 -3.38
N LYS A 346 -0.33 29.22 -3.87
CA LYS A 346 -0.51 28.98 -5.30
C LYS A 346 -1.94 28.53 -5.57
N SER A 347 -2.70 29.28 -6.37
CA SER A 347 -4.12 29.00 -6.59
C SER A 347 -4.87 28.88 -5.25
N SER A 348 -5.63 27.80 -5.02
CA SER A 348 -6.32 27.45 -3.78
C SER A 348 -5.45 26.74 -2.74
N PHE A 349 -4.13 26.64 -2.95
CA PHE A 349 -3.22 25.95 -2.04
C PHE A 349 -2.40 26.93 -1.20
N LEU A 350 -2.30 26.63 0.09
CA LEU A 350 -1.46 27.33 1.06
C LEU A 350 -0.35 26.41 1.56
N PHE A 351 0.88 26.94 1.63
CA PHE A 351 2.06 26.20 2.01
C PHE A 351 2.60 26.76 3.31
N PHE A 352 2.67 25.92 4.34
CA PHE A 352 3.14 26.31 5.66
C PHE A 352 4.38 25.50 6.06
N LYS A 353 5.31 26.17 6.72
CA LYS A 353 6.46 25.55 7.37
C LYS A 353 6.26 25.60 8.88
N GLY A 354 6.29 24.44 9.52
CA GLY A 354 6.38 24.38 10.99
C GLY A 354 7.81 24.40 11.50
N SER A 355 7.93 24.48 12.82
CA SER A 355 9.21 24.26 13.51
C SER A 355 9.68 22.82 13.36
N GLY A 356 10.99 22.66 13.22
CA GLY A 356 11.64 21.37 13.04
C GLY A 356 13.16 21.51 13.10
N LEU A 357 13.88 20.43 12.82
CA LEU A 357 15.34 20.47 12.74
C LEU A 357 15.77 21.31 11.53
N THR A 358 16.95 21.92 11.61
CA THR A 358 17.51 22.73 10.52
C THR A 358 17.62 21.97 9.20
N ASP A 359 17.75 20.64 9.25
CA ASP A 359 17.88 19.77 8.08
C ASP A 359 16.60 19.08 7.64
N SER A 360 15.51 19.24 8.39
CA SER A 360 14.22 18.61 8.12
C SER A 360 13.13 19.28 8.95
N TRP A 361 12.17 19.89 8.26
CA TRP A 361 11.05 20.61 8.87
C TRP A 361 9.73 20.14 8.26
N PRO A 362 8.61 20.20 9.02
CA PRO A 362 7.30 19.81 8.52
C PRO A 362 6.77 20.86 7.55
N LEU A 363 6.50 20.43 6.33
CA LEU A 363 5.72 21.16 5.35
C LEU A 363 4.26 20.70 5.46
N TYR A 364 3.36 21.68 5.52
CA TYR A 364 1.92 21.50 5.43
C TYR A 364 1.44 22.14 4.12
N ILE A 365 0.68 21.41 3.32
CA ILE A 365 0.04 21.92 2.11
C ILE A 365 -1.47 21.77 2.31
N TYR A 366 -2.14 22.91 2.47
CA TYR A 366 -3.58 22.94 2.66
C TYR A 366 -4.28 23.26 1.35
N ASP A 367 -5.24 22.43 0.99
CA ASP A 367 -6.14 22.62 -0.15
C ASP A 367 -7.42 23.31 0.35
N LEU A 368 -7.63 24.57 -0.03
CA LEU A 368 -8.80 25.35 0.40
C LEU A 368 -10.11 24.81 -0.18
N ASP A 369 -10.07 24.21 -1.37
CA ASP A 369 -11.27 23.74 -2.06
C ASP A 369 -11.76 22.43 -1.44
N ASN A 370 -10.83 21.49 -1.20
CA ASN A 370 -11.15 20.18 -0.63
C ASN A 370 -11.06 20.15 0.91
N LYS A 371 -10.50 21.19 1.52
CA LYS A 371 -10.27 21.31 2.98
C LYS A 371 -9.38 20.19 3.55
N THR A 372 -8.47 19.66 2.74
CA THR A 372 -7.57 18.57 3.12
C THR A 372 -6.15 19.06 3.38
N MET A 373 -5.43 18.37 4.27
CA MET A 373 -4.03 18.65 4.59
C MET A 373 -3.08 17.55 4.13
N LEU A 374 -2.02 17.92 3.39
CA LEU A 374 -0.87 17.08 3.14
C LEU A 374 0.30 17.51 4.02
N THR A 375 0.92 16.56 4.73
CA THR A 375 2.03 16.84 5.64
C THR A 375 3.25 15.97 5.34
N LYS A 376 4.43 16.59 5.15
CA LYS A 376 5.70 15.89 4.94
C LYS A 376 6.89 16.64 5.52
N ASN A 377 7.79 15.91 6.15
CA ASN A 377 9.09 16.44 6.59
C ASN A 377 10.06 16.55 5.41
N ILE A 378 10.54 17.75 5.14
CA ILE A 378 11.41 18.07 4.01
C ILE A 378 12.56 19.01 4.42
N ALA A 379 13.65 19.04 3.65
CA ALA A 379 14.77 19.94 3.92
C ALA A 379 14.62 21.29 3.20
N ALA A 380 14.14 21.26 1.96
CA ALA A 380 13.92 22.44 1.12
C ALA A 380 12.88 22.14 0.05
N THR A 381 12.22 23.17 -0.49
CA THR A 381 11.18 23.02 -1.52
C THR A 381 11.02 24.25 -2.39
N LYS A 382 10.45 24.04 -3.58
CA LYS A 382 10.00 25.06 -4.52
C LYS A 382 8.78 24.55 -5.29
N ILE A 383 8.04 25.48 -5.89
CA ILE A 383 6.91 25.19 -6.77
C ILE A 383 7.38 25.37 -8.21
N LYS A 384 7.11 24.38 -9.06
CA LYS A 384 7.24 24.47 -10.52
C LYS A 384 5.89 24.12 -11.11
N GLU A 385 5.18 25.12 -11.64
CA GLU A 385 3.79 24.95 -12.10
C GLU A 385 2.91 24.37 -10.99
N ASN A 386 2.38 23.15 -11.18
CA ASN A 386 1.58 22.41 -10.19
C ASN A 386 2.38 21.31 -9.47
N GLU A 387 3.69 21.22 -9.71
CA GLU A 387 4.58 20.31 -8.99
C GLU A 387 5.22 20.99 -7.78
N LEU A 388 5.24 20.29 -6.66
CA LEU A 388 6.12 20.62 -5.55
C LEU A 388 7.42 19.82 -5.73
N VAL A 389 8.54 20.52 -5.92
CA VAL A 389 9.86 19.90 -5.97
C VAL A 389 10.52 20.09 -4.61
N TYR A 390 10.91 19.00 -3.97
CA TYR A 390 11.44 19.03 -2.62
C TYR A 390 12.66 18.12 -2.44
N THR A 391 13.41 18.37 -1.36
CA THR A 391 14.60 17.61 -1.02
C THR A 391 14.45 16.87 0.29
N GLU A 392 14.89 15.60 0.35
CA GLU A 392 14.96 14.81 1.58
C GLU A 392 16.39 14.50 1.96
N LEU A 393 16.72 14.63 3.25
CA LEU A 393 18.05 14.30 3.78
C LEU A 393 18.29 12.78 3.75
N LEU A 394 19.45 12.38 3.24
CA LEU A 394 19.91 11.00 3.28
C LEU A 394 20.63 10.73 4.59
N LYS A 395 20.13 9.72 5.33
CA LYS A 395 20.75 9.25 6.57
C LYS A 395 22.10 8.56 6.34
N ASN A 396 22.29 7.94 5.17
CA ASN A 396 23.52 7.24 4.78
C ASN A 396 24.08 7.82 3.48
N LYS A 397 25.41 7.83 3.32
CA LYS A 397 26.08 8.27 2.09
C LYS A 397 25.70 7.34 0.91
N PRO A 398 25.07 7.83 -0.16
CA PRO A 398 24.84 7.02 -1.36
C PRO A 398 26.11 6.41 -1.97
N GLN A 399 25.94 5.31 -2.69
CA GLN A 399 27.02 4.68 -3.47
C GLN A 399 27.17 5.28 -4.89
N ASN A 400 26.22 6.10 -5.36
CA ASN A 400 26.17 6.59 -6.75
C ASN A 400 26.78 8.00 -6.93
N SER A 401 27.03 8.37 -8.19
CA SER A 401 27.58 9.65 -8.64
C SER A 401 26.76 10.87 -8.15
N TYR A 402 27.44 11.86 -7.58
CA TYR A 402 26.85 13.11 -7.11
C TYR A 402 27.21 14.25 -8.04
N GLN A 403 26.32 15.24 -8.15
CA GLN A 403 26.76 16.58 -8.50
C GLN A 403 27.25 17.26 -7.22
N ASN A 404 28.57 17.46 -7.11
CA ASN A 404 29.11 18.38 -6.09
C ASN A 404 28.65 19.79 -6.47
N LYS A 405 27.84 20.41 -5.63
CA LYS A 405 27.47 21.83 -5.78
C LYS A 405 27.68 22.55 -4.45
N ASN A 406 28.35 23.69 -4.49
CA ASN A 406 28.62 24.49 -3.32
C ASN A 406 27.30 25.04 -2.77
N CYS A 407 27.00 24.74 -1.50
CA CYS A 407 25.82 25.28 -0.82
C CYS A 407 26.26 26.50 0.01
N LYS A 408 25.73 27.68 -0.32
CA LYS A 408 25.89 28.87 0.52
C LYS A 408 24.84 28.82 1.62
N GLY A 409 25.26 28.51 2.84
CA GLY A 409 24.32 28.41 3.96
C GLY A 409 25.00 28.05 5.28
N HIS A 410 24.70 28.85 6.31
CA HIS A 410 25.34 28.86 7.61
C HIS A 410 25.29 27.51 8.37
N HIS A 411 26.39 27.18 9.06
CA HIS A 411 26.49 26.17 10.13
C HIS A 411 26.22 24.70 9.79
N ILE A 412 26.63 24.20 8.63
CA ILE A 412 26.64 22.74 8.38
C ILE A 412 28.04 22.17 8.69
N SER A 413 28.15 21.41 9.78
CA SER A 413 29.29 20.51 10.02
C SER A 413 29.13 19.25 9.17
N GLY A 414 30.13 18.93 8.35
CA GLY A 414 30.13 17.75 7.49
C GLY A 414 29.43 17.93 6.13
N SER A 415 29.54 16.92 5.27
CA SER A 415 28.85 16.93 3.98
C SER A 415 27.51 16.20 4.05
N LYS A 416 26.40 16.92 3.87
CA LYS A 416 25.04 16.36 3.84
C LYS A 416 24.65 15.99 2.42
N HIS A 417 23.91 14.89 2.27
CA HIS A 417 23.44 14.42 0.98
C HIS A 417 21.91 14.48 0.94
N TYR A 418 21.34 14.95 -0.17
CA TYR A 418 19.88 15.08 -0.32
C TYR A 418 19.42 14.38 -1.59
N LYS A 419 18.26 13.71 -1.55
CA LYS A 419 17.54 13.28 -2.75
C LYS A 419 16.53 14.33 -3.17
N ILE A 420 16.35 14.51 -4.48
CA ILE A 420 15.32 15.40 -5.03
C ILE A 420 14.13 14.58 -5.51
N TYR A 421 12.95 14.97 -5.09
CA TYR A 421 11.68 14.41 -5.53
C TYR A 421 10.76 15.53 -6.04
N ALA A 422 9.74 15.14 -6.80
CA ALA A 422 8.59 16.01 -7.03
C ALA A 422 7.30 15.22 -7.07
N PHE A 423 6.19 15.91 -6.84
CA PHE A 423 4.85 15.39 -7.07
C PHE A 423 3.91 16.52 -7.45
N ASN A 424 2.84 16.17 -8.14
CA ASN A 424 1.75 17.10 -8.42
C ASN A 424 0.87 17.24 -7.17
N TYR A 425 0.89 18.40 -6.51
CA TYR A 425 0.14 18.60 -5.26
C TYR A 425 -1.36 18.83 -5.47
N VAL A 426 -1.80 19.07 -6.72
CA VAL A 426 -3.22 19.18 -7.06
C VAL A 426 -3.87 17.81 -7.31
N ASP A 427 -3.06 16.75 -7.43
CA ASP A 427 -3.55 15.39 -7.60
C ASP A 427 -4.16 14.86 -6.28
N PRO A 428 -5.36 14.24 -6.30
CA PRO A 428 -5.90 13.57 -5.11
C PRO A 428 -5.04 12.37 -4.66
N ASN A 429 -4.33 11.70 -5.58
CA ASN A 429 -3.47 10.55 -5.30
C ASN A 429 -2.05 10.76 -5.86
N PRO A 430 -1.26 11.68 -5.28
CA PRO A 430 0.00 12.09 -5.88
C PRO A 430 1.00 10.95 -6.02
N ILE A 431 1.59 10.83 -7.21
CA ILE A 431 2.73 9.95 -7.46
C ILE A 431 4.03 10.72 -7.22
N ILE A 432 4.85 10.22 -6.29
CA ILE A 432 6.15 10.78 -5.95
C ILE A 432 7.18 10.35 -6.99
N GLN A 433 7.79 11.31 -7.67
CA GLN A 433 8.79 11.08 -8.69
C GLN A 433 10.19 11.38 -8.17
N PHE A 434 11.09 10.39 -8.23
CA PHE A 434 12.51 10.66 -7.99
C PHE A 434 13.11 11.37 -9.20
N LYS A 435 13.81 12.50 -9.00
CA LYS A 435 14.40 13.26 -10.11
C LYS A 435 15.85 12.86 -10.43
N GLY A 436 16.32 11.72 -9.91
CA GLY A 436 17.63 11.14 -10.26
C GLY A 436 18.86 11.85 -9.67
N LEU A 437 18.67 12.92 -8.89
CA LEU A 437 19.75 13.78 -8.42
C LEU A 437 19.97 13.62 -6.92
N SER A 438 21.26 13.53 -6.53
CA SER A 438 21.70 13.65 -5.15
C SER A 438 22.62 14.87 -4.98
N LEU A 439 22.22 15.82 -4.12
CA LEU A 439 22.98 17.04 -3.83
C LEU A 439 23.90 16.79 -2.64
N ARG A 440 25.17 17.23 -2.74
CA ARG A 440 26.10 17.26 -1.60
C ARG A 440 26.35 18.69 -1.17
N CYS A 441 26.01 19.03 0.08
CA CYS A 441 26.34 20.33 0.67
C CYS A 441 27.55 20.19 1.59
N SER A 442 28.63 20.93 1.33
CA SER A 442 29.79 21.07 2.23
C SER A 442 30.05 22.55 2.52
N LYS A 443 30.58 22.84 3.71
CA LYS A 443 30.99 24.19 4.12
C LYS A 443 31.99 24.78 3.12
N GLU A 444 31.80 26.06 2.75
CA GLU A 444 32.85 26.82 2.08
C GLU A 444 34.05 26.90 3.02
N ASN A 445 35.18 26.31 2.63
CA ASN A 445 36.46 26.72 3.18
C ASN A 445 36.71 28.13 2.63
N HIS A 446 36.45 29.15 3.44
CA HIS A 446 37.09 30.44 3.19
C HIS A 446 38.59 30.19 3.24
N ASN A 447 39.22 30.18 2.07
CA ASN A 447 40.66 30.30 1.95
C ASN A 447 41.05 31.54 2.74
N ARG A 448 41.74 31.37 3.87
CA ARG A 448 42.44 32.47 4.51
C ARG A 448 43.35 33.07 3.45
N PRO A 449 43.37 34.40 3.24
CA PRO A 449 44.41 34.99 2.42
C PRO A 449 45.75 34.55 3.02
N GLN A 450 46.62 33.98 2.19
CA GLN A 450 48.02 33.82 2.55
C GLN A 450 48.56 35.23 2.77
N ILE A 451 48.99 35.52 4.00
CA ILE A 451 49.78 36.70 4.35
C ILE A 451 51.23 36.38 4.03
#